data_AF-A0A2N1N5V6-F1
#
_entry.id   AF-A0A2N1N5V6-F1
#
_cell.length_a   1.000
_cell.length_b   1.000
_cell.length_c   1.000
_cell.angle_alpha   90.00
_cell.angle_beta   90.00
_cell.angle_gamma   90.00
#
_symmetry.space_group_name_H-M   'P 1'
#
loop_
_entity.id
_entity.type
_entity.pdbx_description
1 polymer ?
#
loop_
_entity_poly.entity_id
_entity_poly.type
_entity_poly.pdbx_seq_one_letter_code
_entity_poly.pdbx_strand_id
1 'polypeptide(L)'
;MNNEVEDKERYLITILYKVKDKKNKFKLRWNVDEGRWKIMKSTENISRQAIIDIVSGRNELPDLRFLLKSQHRSSSINEKYCNTINNLQKSKNFLKRINSINNNKENSSNYNDKMYFRQEDFDGIFNCTGIRQSIIKKQLINDKYRIDFISTLQDEDGIETSENTVNLINLSWISSSSLSECESIATMNPNNSKFSNSILESINYARKISKTI
;
A
#
# COMPACT_ATOMS: atom_id res chain seq x y z
N MET A 1 5.54 -27.99 2.31
CA MET A 1 4.90 -26.67 2.41
C MET A 1 4.90 -26.08 1.02
N ASN A 2 3.74 -26.04 0.36
CA ASN A 2 3.62 -25.43 -0.96
C ASN A 2 3.43 -23.93 -0.75
N ASN A 3 4.48 -23.14 -1.02
CA ASN A 3 4.34 -21.70 -1.13
C ASN A 3 3.58 -21.43 -2.43
N GLU A 4 2.41 -20.81 -2.35
CA GLU A 4 1.75 -20.29 -3.54
C GLU A 4 2.50 -19.04 -4.00
N VAL A 5 2.96 -19.07 -5.26
CA VAL A 5 3.63 -17.94 -5.92
C VAL A 5 2.63 -17.33 -6.90
N GLU A 6 2.27 -16.08 -6.68
CA GLU A 6 1.48 -15.32 -7.65
C GLU A 6 2.39 -14.30 -8.34
N ASP A 7 2.78 -14.62 -9.58
CA ASP A 7 3.69 -13.80 -10.41
C ASP A 7 2.95 -12.80 -11.32
N LYS A 8 1.67 -12.51 -11.04
CA LYS A 8 0.93 -11.47 -11.77
C LYS A 8 1.15 -10.11 -11.11
N GLU A 9 1.67 -9.16 -11.87
CA GLU A 9 1.82 -7.78 -11.41
C GLU A 9 0.47 -7.19 -11.01
N ARG A 10 0.43 -6.60 -9.81
CA ARG A 10 -0.78 -5.94 -9.30
C ARG A 10 -0.50 -4.46 -9.06
N TYR A 11 -1.18 -3.64 -9.85
CA TYR A 11 -1.11 -2.19 -9.78
C TYR A 11 -2.12 -1.63 -8.78
N LEU A 12 -1.65 -0.77 -7.89
CA LEU A 12 -2.44 -0.20 -6.81
C LEU A 12 -2.12 1.27 -6.68
N ILE A 13 -3.15 2.08 -6.44
CA ILE A 13 -2.96 3.50 -6.14
C ILE A 13 -3.46 3.76 -4.73
N THR A 14 -2.63 4.41 -3.92
CA THR A 14 -2.99 4.87 -2.59
C THR A 14 -3.08 6.38 -2.61
N ILE A 15 -4.24 6.92 -2.27
CA ILE A 15 -4.47 8.35 -2.09
C ILE A 15 -4.43 8.62 -0.60
N LEU A 16 -3.47 9.42 -0.13
CA LEU A 16 -3.35 9.85 1.26
C LEU A 16 -3.99 11.22 1.42
N TYR A 17 -4.86 11.35 2.42
CA TYR A 17 -5.53 12.62 2.69
C TYR A 17 -5.77 12.82 4.18
N LYS A 18 -5.99 14.08 4.56
CA LYS A 18 -6.33 14.46 5.92
C LYS A 18 -7.78 14.94 6.00
N VAL A 19 -8.46 14.57 7.07
CA VAL A 19 -9.71 15.20 7.51
C VAL A 19 -9.46 15.73 8.90
N LYS A 20 -9.47 17.06 9.06
CA LYS A 20 -8.84 17.74 10.21
C LYS A 20 -7.38 17.27 10.31
N ASP A 21 -6.93 16.80 11.47
CA ASP A 21 -5.58 16.27 11.68
C ASP A 21 -5.46 14.74 11.53
N LYS A 22 -6.56 14.06 11.16
CA LYS A 22 -6.57 12.59 11.05
C LYS A 22 -6.17 12.15 9.66
N LYS A 23 -5.17 11.26 9.59
CA LYS A 23 -4.67 10.67 8.34
C LYS A 23 -5.60 9.56 7.88
N ASN A 24 -6.00 9.63 6.62
CA ASN A 24 -6.88 8.68 5.97
C ASN A 24 -6.25 8.25 4.65
N LYS A 25 -6.76 7.16 4.05
CA LYS A 25 -6.37 6.76 2.70
C LYS A 25 -7.49 6.05 1.96
N PHE A 26 -7.47 6.22 0.64
CA PHE A 26 -8.13 5.30 -0.28
C PHE A 26 -7.10 4.39 -0.93
N LYS A 27 -7.47 3.12 -1.13
CA LYS A 27 -6.72 2.21 -1.98
C LYS A 27 -7.56 1.86 -3.20
N LEU A 28 -7.04 2.22 -4.37
CA LEU A 28 -7.64 2.01 -5.66
C LEU A 28 -6.99 0.80 -6.33
N ARG A 29 -7.80 0.09 -7.13
CA ARG A 29 -7.36 -0.99 -8.01
C ARG A 29 -7.97 -0.79 -9.38
N TRP A 30 -7.20 -1.10 -10.42
CA TRP A 30 -7.71 -1.12 -11.79
C TRP A 30 -8.77 -2.22 -11.92
N ASN A 31 -9.97 -1.84 -12.33
CA ASN A 31 -11.02 -2.76 -12.71
C ASN A 31 -10.93 -2.95 -14.23
N VAL A 32 -10.61 -4.17 -14.66
CA VAL A 32 -10.39 -4.51 -16.07
C VAL A 32 -11.69 -4.42 -16.86
N ASP A 33 -12.79 -4.93 -16.30
CA ASP A 33 -14.10 -5.00 -16.98
C ASP A 33 -14.66 -3.62 -17.32
N GLU A 34 -14.48 -2.65 -16.42
CA GLU A 34 -14.96 -1.28 -16.60
C GLU A 34 -13.88 -0.31 -17.09
N GLY A 35 -12.65 -0.78 -17.28
CA GLY A 35 -11.53 0.03 -17.76
C GLY A 35 -11.27 1.27 -16.91
N ARG A 36 -11.38 1.17 -15.57
CA ARG A 36 -11.19 2.31 -14.66
C ARG A 36 -10.66 1.92 -13.28
N TRP A 37 -10.00 2.85 -12.62
CA TRP A 37 -9.62 2.75 -11.21
C TRP A 37 -10.86 2.84 -10.31
N LYS A 38 -10.99 1.87 -9.40
CA LYS A 38 -12.04 1.84 -8.38
C LYS A 38 -11.45 1.84 -6.99
N ILE A 39 -12.11 2.54 -6.07
CA ILE A 39 -11.81 2.42 -4.64
C ILE A 39 -12.18 1.00 -4.21
N MET A 40 -11.20 0.29 -3.66
CA MET A 40 -11.37 -1.06 -3.10
C MET A 40 -11.34 -1.04 -1.58
N LYS A 41 -10.65 -0.06 -0.98
CA LYS A 41 -10.59 0.13 0.47
C LYS A 41 -10.61 1.60 0.80
N SER A 42 -11.45 1.97 1.77
CA SER A 42 -11.33 3.21 2.54
C SER A 42 -10.73 2.87 3.91
N THR A 43 -9.84 3.71 4.41
CA THR A 43 -9.26 3.53 5.74
C THR A 43 -9.09 4.89 6.39
N GLU A 44 -9.57 4.99 7.61
CA GLU A 44 -9.70 6.22 8.36
C GLU A 44 -8.90 6.15 9.66
N ASN A 45 -8.56 7.31 10.21
CA ASN A 45 -7.91 7.45 11.51
C ASN A 45 -6.63 6.59 11.64
N ILE A 46 -5.80 6.62 10.61
CA ILE A 46 -4.52 5.90 10.58
C ILE A 46 -3.59 6.55 11.59
N SER A 47 -3.19 5.77 12.60
CA SER A 47 -2.26 6.20 13.65
C SER A 47 -1.09 5.24 13.72
N ARG A 48 0.13 5.77 13.67
CA ARG A 48 1.35 4.99 13.91
C ARG A 48 1.52 4.86 15.42
N GLN A 49 1.64 3.63 15.90
CA GLN A 49 1.76 3.32 17.33
C GLN A 49 3.22 3.11 17.71
N ALA A 50 4.00 2.46 16.85
CA ALA A 50 5.43 2.28 17.04
C ALA A 50 6.14 2.22 15.68
N ILE A 51 7.35 2.76 15.65
CA ILE A 51 8.29 2.64 14.54
C ILE A 51 9.64 2.30 15.16
N ILE A 52 10.25 1.21 14.72
CA ILE A 52 11.61 0.84 15.09
C ILE A 52 12.38 0.65 13.79
N ASP A 53 13.37 1.51 13.59
CA ASP A 53 14.27 1.44 12.45
C ASP A 53 15.58 0.82 12.90
N ILE A 54 16.00 -0.24 12.21
CA ILE A 54 17.26 -0.93 12.41
C ILE A 54 18.09 -0.64 11.17
N VAL A 55 19.03 0.29 11.33
CA VAL A 55 19.96 0.68 10.28
C VAL A 55 21.10 -0.32 10.27
N SER A 56 21.37 -0.92 9.10
CA SER A 56 22.34 -2.02 8.98
C SER A 56 23.79 -1.54 9.18
N GLY A 57 24.06 -0.26 8.92
CA GLY A 57 25.39 0.36 8.97
C GLY A 57 26.36 -0.16 7.92
N ARG A 58 25.91 -1.02 7.00
CA ARG A 58 26.70 -1.58 5.90
C ARG A 58 25.98 -1.27 4.61
N ASN A 59 26.67 -0.65 3.66
CA ASN A 59 26.09 -0.16 2.40
C ASN A 59 25.35 -1.24 1.57
N GLU A 60 25.64 -2.52 1.82
CA GLU A 60 25.10 -3.66 1.06
C GLU A 60 23.97 -4.41 1.79
N LEU A 61 23.67 -4.07 3.05
CA LEU A 61 22.61 -4.73 3.82
C LEU A 61 21.37 -3.83 3.92
N PRO A 62 20.16 -4.37 3.71
CA PRO A 62 18.94 -3.58 3.79
C PRO A 62 18.70 -3.10 5.23
N ASP A 63 18.23 -1.86 5.36
CA ASP A 63 17.65 -1.39 6.61
C ASP A 63 16.31 -2.09 6.87
N LEU A 64 16.02 -2.36 8.15
CA LEU A 64 14.76 -2.99 8.55
C LEU A 64 13.91 -1.99 9.31
N ARG A 65 12.63 -1.88 8.94
CA ARG A 65 11.65 -1.07 9.66
C ARG A 65 10.54 -1.95 10.20
N PHE A 66 10.38 -1.95 11.52
CA PHE A 66 9.19 -2.48 12.19
C PHE A 66 8.19 -1.34 12.38
N LEU A 67 7.00 -1.51 11.80
CA LEU A 67 5.93 -0.52 11.87
C LEU A 67 4.66 -1.15 12.45
N LEU A 68 4.25 -0.66 13.62
CA LEU A 68 2.93 -0.96 14.18
C LEU A 68 2.01 0.24 13.95
N LYS A 69 0.84 -0.02 13.37
CA LYS A 69 -0.18 1.01 13.09
C LYS A 69 -1.57 0.51 13.44
N SER A 70 -2.38 1.38 14.02
CA SER A 70 -3.82 1.20 14.13
C SER A 70 -4.53 1.98 13.02
N GLN A 71 -5.65 1.45 12.55
CA GLN A 71 -6.44 2.07 11.49
C GLN A 71 -7.87 1.54 11.55
N HIS A 72 -8.86 2.37 11.20
CA HIS A 72 -10.24 1.94 11.06
C HIS A 72 -10.54 1.69 9.58
N ARG A 73 -11.02 0.50 9.24
CA ARG A 73 -11.43 0.19 7.87
C ARG A 73 -12.95 0.33 7.77
N SER A 74 -13.40 1.25 6.93
CA SER A 74 -14.82 1.45 6.65
C SER A 74 -15.39 0.16 6.02
N SER A 75 -16.56 -0.28 6.51
CA SER A 75 -17.25 -1.49 6.02
C SER A 75 -17.84 -1.28 4.62
N SER A 76 -18.28 -0.06 4.32
CA SER A 76 -18.74 0.39 3.01
C SER A 76 -17.88 1.54 2.49
N ILE A 77 -17.84 1.69 1.17
CA ILE A 77 -17.16 2.80 0.52
C ILE A 77 -18.22 3.85 0.19
N ASN A 78 -18.00 5.08 0.65
CA ASN A 78 -18.92 6.18 0.40
C ASN A 78 -19.01 6.48 -1.11
N GLU A 79 -20.22 6.45 -1.64
CA GLU A 79 -20.51 6.65 -3.06
C GLU A 79 -20.03 8.01 -3.59
N LYS A 80 -20.07 9.06 -2.75
CA LYS A 80 -19.51 10.38 -3.10
C LYS A 80 -18.04 10.26 -3.52
N TYR A 81 -17.23 9.51 -2.76
CA TYR A 81 -15.83 9.31 -3.10
C TYR A 81 -15.66 8.49 -4.39
N CYS A 82 -16.49 7.45 -4.60
CA CYS A 82 -16.50 6.71 -5.86
C CYS A 82 -16.78 7.63 -7.05
N ASN A 83 -17.79 8.49 -6.94
CA ASN A 83 -18.16 9.45 -7.99
C ASN A 83 -17.06 10.48 -8.25
N THR A 84 -16.42 10.99 -7.19
CA THR A 84 -15.27 11.88 -7.32
C THR A 84 -14.13 11.22 -8.10
N ILE A 85 -13.72 9.99 -7.73
CA ILE A 85 -12.66 9.27 -8.43
C ILE A 85 -13.05 8.97 -9.89
N ASN A 86 -14.31 8.65 -10.15
CA ASN A 86 -14.81 8.43 -11.50
C ASN A 86 -14.75 9.72 -12.35
N ASN A 87 -15.05 10.88 -11.77
CA ASN A 87 -15.01 12.15 -12.48
C ASN A 87 -13.59 12.61 -12.76
N LEU A 88 -12.65 12.41 -11.83
CA LEU A 88 -11.24 12.73 -12.03
C LEU A 88 -10.64 11.97 -13.22
N GLN A 89 -11.04 10.72 -13.40
CA GLN A 89 -10.61 9.88 -14.52
C GLN A 89 -11.16 10.33 -15.88
N LYS A 90 -12.11 11.26 -15.90
CA LYS A 90 -12.65 11.88 -17.13
C LYS A 90 -12.06 13.26 -17.39
N SER A 91 -11.23 13.78 -16.47
CA SER A 91 -10.62 15.10 -16.62
C SER A 91 -9.62 15.13 -17.79
N LYS A 92 -9.47 16.30 -18.42
CA LYS A 92 -8.50 16.50 -19.51
C LYS A 92 -7.07 16.17 -19.07
N ASN A 93 -6.69 16.54 -17.85
CA ASN A 93 -5.35 16.30 -17.30
C ASN A 93 -5.07 14.80 -17.17
N PHE A 94 -6.03 14.05 -16.62
CA PHE A 94 -5.91 12.60 -16.50
C PHE A 94 -5.81 11.91 -17.86
N LEU A 95 -6.69 12.26 -18.81
CA LEU A 95 -6.68 11.69 -20.16
C LEU A 95 -5.38 12.01 -20.91
N LYS A 96 -4.85 13.23 -20.78
CA LYS A 96 -3.55 13.61 -21.35
C LYS A 96 -2.41 12.77 -20.78
N ARG A 97 -2.39 12.56 -19.45
CA ARG A 97 -1.39 11.69 -18.81
C ARG A 97 -1.50 10.24 -19.24
N ILE A 98 -2.72 9.66 -19.31
CA ILE A 98 -2.90 8.29 -19.82
C ILE A 98 -2.36 8.12 -21.23
N ASN A 99 -2.65 9.08 -22.12
CA ASN A 99 -2.13 9.03 -23.49
C ASN A 99 -0.59 9.09 -23.51
N SER A 100 0.02 9.95 -22.69
CA SER A 100 1.48 9.99 -22.55
C SER A 100 2.04 8.66 -22.02
N ILE A 101 1.46 8.11 -20.95
CA ILE A 101 1.85 6.81 -20.36
C ILE A 101 1.80 5.70 -21.41
N ASN A 102 0.73 5.65 -22.20
CA ASN A 102 0.54 4.60 -23.21
C ASN A 102 1.51 4.75 -24.39
N ASN A 103 1.76 5.98 -24.84
CA ASN A 103 2.64 6.25 -25.98
C ASN A 103 4.13 6.10 -25.60
N ASN A 104 4.51 6.35 -24.35
CA ASN A 104 5.90 6.30 -23.87
C ASN A 104 6.30 4.94 -23.29
N LYS A 105 5.52 3.87 -23.50
CA LYS A 105 5.84 2.52 -22.99
C LYS A 105 7.19 1.98 -23.49
N GLU A 106 7.72 2.48 -24.60
CA GLU A 106 8.94 1.96 -25.21
C GLU A 106 10.20 2.82 -24.99
N ASN A 107 10.09 4.14 -24.70
CA ASN A 107 11.26 5.03 -24.65
C ASN A 107 11.02 6.25 -23.74
N SER A 108 11.19 6.13 -22.41
CA SER A 108 11.32 7.33 -21.58
C SER A 108 12.01 7.09 -20.22
N SER A 109 13.21 7.66 -20.12
CA SER A 109 13.97 7.90 -18.88
C SER A 109 13.36 9.04 -18.02
N ASN A 110 12.32 9.73 -18.50
CA ASN A 110 11.65 10.78 -17.74
C ASN A 110 10.54 10.17 -16.85
N TYR A 111 10.74 10.26 -15.54
CA TYR A 111 9.81 9.71 -14.53
C TYR A 111 8.50 10.50 -14.40
N ASN A 112 8.48 11.75 -14.84
CA ASN A 112 7.36 12.70 -14.64
C ASN A 112 6.03 12.27 -15.30
N ASP A 113 6.04 11.28 -16.20
CA ASP A 113 4.85 10.83 -16.91
C ASP A 113 4.41 9.40 -16.55
N LYS A 114 4.81 8.85 -15.40
CA LYS A 114 4.51 7.44 -15.03
C LYS A 114 3.36 7.25 -14.04
N MET A 115 2.86 8.31 -13.40
CA MET A 115 1.76 8.20 -12.42
C MET A 115 0.40 8.50 -13.06
N TYR A 116 -0.60 7.64 -12.76
CA TYR A 116 -1.97 7.85 -13.23
C TYR A 116 -2.65 9.06 -12.58
N PHE A 117 -2.40 9.27 -11.29
CA PHE A 117 -2.89 10.42 -10.52
C PHE A 117 -1.72 11.16 -9.88
N ARG A 118 -1.89 12.46 -9.70
CA ARG A 118 -0.98 13.37 -9.00
C ARG A 118 -1.67 14.01 -7.81
N GLN A 119 -0.91 14.54 -6.85
CA GLN A 119 -1.48 15.20 -5.67
C GLN A 119 -2.39 16.37 -6.09
N GLU A 120 -1.95 17.16 -7.07
CA GLU A 120 -2.68 18.30 -7.67
C GLU A 120 -4.07 17.92 -8.23
N ASP A 121 -4.28 16.66 -8.64
CA ASP A 121 -5.58 16.23 -9.16
C ASP A 121 -6.69 16.31 -8.11
N PHE A 122 -6.31 16.40 -6.84
CA PHE A 122 -7.22 16.40 -5.70
C PHE A 122 -7.36 17.78 -5.06
N ASP A 123 -6.75 18.81 -5.63
CA ASP A 123 -6.84 20.18 -5.14
C ASP A 123 -8.30 20.65 -5.13
N GLY A 124 -8.73 21.22 -3.99
CA GLY A 124 -10.12 21.62 -3.78
C GLY A 124 -11.12 20.48 -3.57
N ILE A 125 -10.69 19.21 -3.63
CA ILE A 125 -11.55 18.04 -3.43
C ILE A 125 -11.34 17.45 -2.03
N PHE A 126 -10.09 17.11 -1.69
CA PHE A 126 -9.69 16.68 -0.35
C PHE A 126 -8.39 17.39 0.02
N ASN A 127 -8.07 17.45 1.32
CA ASN A 127 -6.70 17.79 1.75
C ASN A 127 -5.78 16.60 1.46
N CYS A 128 -5.44 16.42 0.19
CA CYS A 128 -4.55 15.38 -0.30
C CYS A 128 -3.12 15.71 0.12
N THR A 129 -2.46 14.75 0.75
CA THR A 129 -1.09 14.88 1.24
C THR A 129 -0.16 13.93 0.51
N GLY A 130 -0.61 13.29 -0.56
CA GLY A 130 0.26 12.47 -1.38
C GLY A 130 -0.44 11.31 -2.08
N ILE A 131 0.13 10.92 -3.21
CA ILE A 131 -0.29 9.81 -4.05
C ILE A 131 0.83 8.79 -4.11
N ARG A 132 0.49 7.51 -4.01
CA ARG A 132 1.45 6.40 -4.16
C ARG A 132 0.94 5.41 -5.17
N GLN A 133 1.71 5.16 -6.20
CA GLN A 133 1.46 4.12 -7.19
C GLN A 133 2.39 2.95 -6.93
N SER A 134 1.83 1.85 -6.45
CA SER A 134 2.56 0.64 -6.09
C SER A 134 2.33 -0.47 -7.10
N ILE A 135 3.40 -1.12 -7.52
CA ILE A 135 3.39 -2.34 -8.33
C ILE A 135 3.88 -3.48 -7.44
N ILE A 136 3.00 -4.40 -7.09
CA ILE A 136 3.39 -5.67 -6.46
C ILE A 136 3.94 -6.55 -7.56
N LYS A 137 5.26 -6.76 -7.57
CA LYS A 137 5.98 -7.53 -8.59
C LYS A 137 5.91 -9.03 -8.32
N LYS A 138 5.98 -9.39 -7.04
CA LYS A 138 5.95 -10.77 -6.58
C LYS A 138 5.29 -10.86 -5.22
N GLN A 139 4.53 -11.93 -5.00
CA GLN A 139 3.88 -12.22 -3.74
C GLN A 139 4.15 -13.67 -3.36
N LEU A 140 4.61 -13.88 -2.12
CA LEU A 140 4.80 -15.20 -1.51
C LEU A 140 3.87 -15.31 -0.32
N ILE A 141 3.08 -16.39 -0.25
CA ILE A 141 2.11 -16.61 0.83
C ILE A 141 2.33 -18.00 1.44
N ASN A 142 2.26 -18.07 2.78
CA ASN A 142 2.07 -19.30 3.52
C ASN A 142 0.91 -19.14 4.53
N ASP A 143 0.76 -20.12 5.43
CA ASP A 143 -0.29 -20.19 6.44
C ASP A 143 -0.32 -19.02 7.43
N LYS A 144 0.83 -18.40 7.72
CA LYS A 144 0.97 -17.32 8.72
C LYS A 144 1.35 -15.96 8.15
N TYR A 145 2.02 -15.94 7.00
CA TYR A 145 2.72 -14.77 6.50
C TYR A 145 2.48 -14.55 5.02
N ARG A 146 2.51 -13.27 4.64
CA ARG A 146 2.62 -12.81 3.26
C ARG A 146 3.83 -11.92 3.10
N ILE A 147 4.61 -12.15 2.04
CA ILE A 147 5.73 -11.32 1.64
C ILE A 147 5.39 -10.67 0.30
N ASP A 148 5.36 -9.34 0.27
CA ASP A 148 5.08 -8.55 -0.92
C ASP A 148 6.36 -7.83 -1.38
N PHE A 149 6.80 -8.07 -2.62
CA PHE A 149 7.87 -7.31 -3.27
C PHE A 149 7.25 -6.17 -4.07
N ILE A 150 7.51 -4.92 -3.66
CA ILE A 150 6.78 -3.76 -4.15
C ILE A 150 7.73 -2.68 -4.64
N SER A 151 7.50 -2.18 -5.84
CA SER A 151 8.03 -0.88 -6.29
C SER A 151 6.94 0.18 -6.14
N THR A 152 7.27 1.32 -5.54
CA THR A 152 6.34 2.43 -5.34
C THR A 152 6.93 3.71 -5.92
N LEU A 153 6.14 4.38 -6.76
CA LEU A 153 6.37 5.76 -7.17
C LEU A 153 5.43 6.63 -6.33
N GLN A 154 5.95 7.69 -5.72
CA GLN A 154 5.19 8.55 -4.82
C GLN A 154 5.35 10.01 -5.22
N ASP A 155 4.26 10.75 -5.06
CA ASP A 155 4.15 12.19 -5.23
C ASP A 155 3.63 12.73 -3.89
N GLU A 156 4.49 13.40 -3.13
CA GLU A 156 4.20 13.94 -1.80
C GLU A 156 4.80 15.35 -1.73
N ASP A 157 3.95 16.35 -1.50
CA ASP A 157 4.28 17.78 -1.50
C ASP A 157 4.95 18.27 -2.79
N GLY A 158 4.52 17.71 -3.94
CA GLY A 158 5.04 18.02 -5.26
C GLY A 158 6.41 17.41 -5.57
N ILE A 159 6.93 16.55 -4.68
CA ILE A 159 8.19 15.85 -4.85
C ILE A 159 7.91 14.41 -5.25
N GLU A 160 8.42 14.04 -6.43
CA GLU A 160 8.37 12.67 -6.93
C GLU A 160 9.56 11.85 -6.45
N THR A 161 9.31 10.70 -5.84
CA THR A 161 10.36 9.76 -5.42
C THR A 161 9.95 8.32 -5.70
N SER A 162 10.93 7.42 -5.78
CA SER A 162 10.68 6.00 -5.98
C SER A 162 11.35 5.15 -4.91
N GLU A 163 10.68 4.11 -4.46
CA GLU A 163 11.17 3.19 -3.43
C GLU A 163 10.87 1.74 -3.81
N ASN A 164 11.81 0.84 -3.53
CA ASN A 164 11.58 -0.60 -3.57
C ASN A 164 11.52 -1.13 -2.13
N THR A 165 10.47 -1.87 -1.80
CA THR A 165 10.26 -2.42 -0.45
C THR A 165 9.91 -3.91 -0.51
N VAL A 166 10.33 -4.64 0.52
CA VAL A 166 9.87 -6.00 0.79
C VAL A 166 9.06 -5.94 2.08
N ASN A 167 7.75 -6.18 1.97
CA ASN A 167 6.85 -6.11 3.12
C ASN A 167 6.54 -7.52 3.62
N LEU A 168 6.91 -7.83 4.86
CA LEU A 168 6.44 -9.00 5.59
C LEU A 168 5.18 -8.64 6.39
N ILE A 169 4.11 -9.40 6.21
CA ILE A 169 2.81 -9.17 6.84
C ILE A 169 2.37 -10.44 7.54
N ASN A 170 2.08 -10.35 8.85
CA ASN A 170 1.44 -11.42 9.60
C ASN A 170 -0.06 -11.44 9.29
N LEU A 171 -0.58 -12.58 8.82
CA LEU A 171 -1.96 -12.73 8.39
C LEU A 171 -2.96 -12.65 9.57
N SER A 172 -2.56 -13.03 10.79
CA SER A 172 -3.39 -12.90 11.99
C SER A 172 -3.75 -11.45 12.34
N TRP A 173 -3.01 -10.48 11.81
CA TRP A 173 -3.27 -9.05 12.04
C TRP A 173 -4.26 -8.44 11.05
N ILE A 174 -4.65 -9.20 10.01
CA ILE A 174 -5.56 -8.71 8.97
C ILE A 174 -6.96 -9.21 9.28
N SER A 175 -7.84 -8.31 9.74
CA SER A 175 -9.26 -8.59 9.85
C SER A 175 -9.92 -8.61 8.45
N SER A 176 -9.76 -9.69 7.68
CA SER A 176 -10.65 -9.98 6.55
C SER A 176 -10.68 -11.46 6.16
N SER A 177 -11.90 -11.97 6.05
CA SER A 177 -12.34 -13.36 5.98
C SER A 177 -12.37 -13.99 4.58
N SER A 178 -11.31 -13.89 3.78
CA SER A 178 -11.31 -14.57 2.46
C SER A 178 -10.04 -15.36 2.11
N LEU A 179 -8.95 -15.25 2.87
CA LEU A 179 -7.66 -15.85 2.51
C LEU A 179 -6.91 -16.48 3.69
N SER A 180 -7.46 -16.48 4.90
CA SER A 180 -6.73 -17.02 6.06
C SER A 180 -7.66 -17.80 6.98
N GLU A 181 -7.39 -19.10 7.11
CA GLU A 181 -7.81 -19.92 8.26
C GLU A 181 -7.16 -19.42 9.58
N CYS A 182 -6.24 -18.45 9.49
CA CYS A 182 -5.53 -17.87 10.61
C CYS A 182 -6.49 -17.11 11.55
N GLU A 183 -6.43 -17.43 12.85
CA GLU A 183 -7.19 -16.75 13.89
C GLU A 183 -6.82 -15.25 13.90
N SER A 184 -7.81 -14.38 13.69
CA SER A 184 -7.61 -12.93 13.70
C SER A 184 -7.39 -12.44 15.13
N ILE A 185 -6.31 -11.71 15.36
CA ILE A 185 -6.07 -11.01 16.63
C ILE A 185 -6.82 -9.67 16.58
N ALA A 186 -7.96 -9.60 17.28
CA ALA A 186 -8.83 -8.43 17.29
C ALA A 186 -8.35 -7.29 18.22
N THR A 187 -7.22 -7.45 18.90
CA THR A 187 -6.72 -6.49 19.90
C THR A 187 -5.25 -6.15 19.71
N MET A 188 -4.89 -4.90 19.96
CA MET A 188 -3.50 -4.43 20.06
C MET A 188 -3.05 -4.28 21.52
N ASN A 189 -3.69 -4.98 22.46
CA ASN A 189 -3.34 -4.92 23.87
C ASN A 189 -2.00 -5.66 24.12
N PRO A 190 -0.92 -4.98 24.57
CA PRO A 190 0.37 -5.64 24.84
C PRO A 190 0.33 -6.68 25.97
N ASN A 191 -0.69 -6.64 26.83
CA ASN A 191 -0.90 -7.66 27.86
C ASN A 191 -1.62 -8.91 27.32
N ASN A 192 -2.13 -8.87 26.09
CA ASN A 192 -2.68 -10.04 25.44
C ASN A 192 -1.52 -10.90 24.89
N SER A 193 -1.35 -12.11 25.44
CA SER A 193 -0.27 -13.00 25.05
C SER A 193 -0.31 -13.38 23.56
N LYS A 194 -1.49 -13.56 22.95
CA LYS A 194 -1.60 -13.84 21.50
C LYS A 194 -1.03 -12.69 20.67
N PHE A 195 -1.36 -11.44 21.04
CA PHE A 195 -0.83 -10.25 20.36
C PHE A 195 0.69 -10.15 20.51
N SER A 196 1.21 -10.18 21.74
CA SER A 196 2.64 -10.03 21.99
C SER A 196 3.47 -11.17 21.40
N ASN A 197 2.99 -12.41 21.47
CA ASN A 197 3.65 -13.56 20.83
C ASN A 197 3.66 -13.40 19.30
N SER A 198 2.57 -12.92 18.69
CA SER A 198 2.53 -12.71 17.25
C SER A 198 3.55 -11.66 16.76
N ILE A 199 3.84 -10.63 17.57
CA ILE A 199 4.91 -9.65 17.28
C ILE A 199 6.27 -10.36 17.31
N LEU A 200 6.55 -11.10 18.39
CA LEU A 200 7.82 -11.80 18.56
C LEU A 200 8.06 -12.82 17.44
N GLU A 201 7.05 -13.62 17.10
CA GLU A 201 7.11 -14.58 15.99
C GLU A 201 7.40 -13.89 14.67
N SER A 202 6.75 -12.76 14.39
CA SER A 202 6.95 -12.00 13.16
C SER A 202 8.37 -11.42 13.06
N ILE A 203 8.91 -10.90 14.17
CA ILE A 203 10.29 -10.41 14.24
C ILE A 203 11.28 -11.57 13.99
N ASN A 204 11.08 -12.71 14.65
CA ASN A 204 11.95 -13.87 14.48
C ASN A 204 11.92 -14.41 13.05
N TYR A 205 10.74 -14.45 12.44
CA TYR A 205 10.59 -14.84 11.05
C TYR A 205 11.28 -13.84 10.10
N ALA A 206 11.08 -12.53 10.31
CA ALA A 206 11.77 -11.49 9.55
C ALA A 206 13.30 -11.66 9.60
N ARG A 207 13.86 -11.90 10.80
CA ARG A 207 15.29 -12.16 11.01
C ARG A 207 15.79 -13.41 10.31
N LYS A 208 14.93 -14.42 10.14
CA LYS A 208 15.29 -15.66 9.44
C LYS A 208 15.36 -15.41 7.93
N ILE A 209 14.36 -14.76 7.36
CA ILE A 209 14.31 -14.50 5.91
C ILE A 209 15.32 -13.44 5.47
N SER A 210 15.62 -12.44 6.32
CA SER A 210 16.60 -11.38 6.00
C SER A 210 18.04 -11.89 5.92
N LYS A 211 18.31 -13.13 6.31
CA LYS A 211 19.61 -13.79 6.14
C LYS A 211 19.73 -14.52 4.81
N THR A 212 18.61 -14.69 4.10
CA THR A 212 18.51 -15.53 2.89
C THR A 212 18.23 -14.69 1.64
N ILE A 213 17.63 -13.51 1.83
CA ILE A 213 17.47 -12.46 0.81
C ILE A 213 18.70 -11.56 0.88
#